data_AF-A0A1V5M3Y0-F1
#
_entry.id   AF-A0A1V5M3Y0-F1
#
_cell.length_a   1.000
_cell.length_b   1.000
_cell.length_c   1.000
_cell.angle_alpha   90.00
_cell.angle_beta   90.00
_cell.angle_gamma   90.00
#
_symmetry.space_group_name_H-M   'P 1'
#
loop_
_entity.id
_entity.type
_entity.pdbx_description
1 polymer ?
#
loop_
_entity_poly.entity_id
_entity_poly.type
_entity_poly.pdbx_seq_one_letter_code
_entity_poly.pdbx_strand_id
1 'polypeptide(L)'
;MKTKESQTAKEQEIEVAGVDYSAASKDPNATWLSLGTLSKDSKGLPTLGLGHIENTGSIKIAASLLKNKPISVGFDFPFSTPKIFQAYLAQNSSPNTSQTSAQQAIQAPAKEKTQSQRYIHQISFEHLVDIADLFRTESKRLGRKEPLRLTDSLVSPKAASPLHLINPGMLKMTWQGSALLQEMQDNGYLIAPFDTGSSHCPNQKVVYETYPSAILKALKLPYQKYKGKDSQARELRAEIVEGLTKLHTVKRLNWLGLKLVIKPSLRTVALDDDNALDSLIAATGAAITSLYPERVSPHILLTSPEHRHLFEEALAEGWIYVPYPLIDKL
;
A
#
# COMPACT_ATOMS: atom_id res chain seq x y z
N MET A 1 43.09 -4.78 -36.25
CA MET A 1 41.72 -5.20 -35.86
C MET A 1 41.73 -5.64 -34.41
N LYS A 2 41.21 -4.81 -33.50
CA LYS A 2 40.82 -5.22 -32.14
C LYS A 2 39.40 -4.73 -31.95
N THR A 3 38.47 -5.65 -31.96
CA THR A 3 37.04 -5.45 -31.68
C THR A 3 36.89 -4.96 -30.24
N LYS A 4 36.35 -3.75 -30.07
CA LYS A 4 35.82 -3.30 -28.78
C LYS A 4 34.50 -4.03 -28.56
N GLU A 5 34.51 -5.03 -27.69
CA GLU A 5 33.30 -5.52 -27.06
C GLU A 5 32.73 -4.39 -26.19
N SER A 6 31.68 -3.76 -26.70
CA SER A 6 30.80 -2.89 -25.94
C SER A 6 30.04 -3.75 -24.93
N GLN A 7 30.53 -3.85 -23.70
CA GLN A 7 29.71 -4.25 -22.57
C GLN A 7 28.70 -3.12 -22.30
N THR A 8 27.56 -3.17 -22.98
CA THR A 8 26.38 -2.42 -22.59
C THR A 8 25.96 -2.96 -21.22
N ALA A 9 26.09 -2.13 -20.18
CA ALA A 9 25.44 -2.38 -18.91
C ALA A 9 23.95 -2.63 -19.20
N LYS A 10 23.46 -3.86 -18.96
CA LYS A 10 22.03 -4.15 -18.98
C LYS A 10 21.38 -3.16 -18.00
N GLU A 11 20.62 -2.21 -18.53
CA GLU A 11 19.80 -1.35 -17.68
C GLU A 11 18.90 -2.25 -16.83
N GLN A 12 18.93 -2.01 -15.52
CA GLN A 12 18.32 -2.93 -14.55
C GLN A 12 16.80 -2.81 -14.63
N GLU A 13 16.16 -3.86 -15.14
CA GLU A 13 14.71 -4.03 -15.10
C GLU A 13 14.28 -4.33 -13.66
N ILE A 14 13.20 -3.68 -13.21
CA ILE A 14 12.66 -3.84 -11.86
C ILE A 14 11.29 -4.49 -11.99
N GLU A 15 11.12 -5.65 -11.36
CA GLU A 15 9.80 -6.30 -11.24
C GLU A 15 8.95 -5.57 -10.20
N VAL A 16 7.73 -5.21 -10.60
CA VAL A 16 6.77 -4.45 -9.79
C VAL A 16 5.47 -5.23 -9.69
N ALA A 17 4.86 -5.21 -8.50
CA ALA A 17 3.56 -5.81 -8.25
C ALA A 17 2.60 -4.82 -7.59
N GLY A 18 1.31 -5.01 -7.81
CA GLY A 18 0.23 -4.33 -7.11
C GLY A 18 -0.85 -5.32 -6.72
N VAL A 19 -1.38 -5.16 -5.51
CA VAL A 19 -2.39 -6.05 -4.95
C VAL A 19 -3.56 -5.24 -4.44
N ASP A 20 -4.75 -5.56 -4.93
CA ASP A 20 -6.01 -5.21 -4.28
C ASP A 20 -6.38 -6.37 -3.34
N TYR A 21 -6.36 -6.11 -2.04
CA TYR A 21 -6.59 -7.14 -1.02
C TYR A 21 -7.94 -6.93 -0.35
N SER A 22 -8.91 -7.77 -0.67
CA SER A 22 -10.20 -7.78 0.04
C SER A 22 -10.09 -8.51 1.38
N ALA A 23 -11.01 -8.24 2.30
CA ALA A 23 -11.21 -9.05 3.51
C ALA A 23 -12.65 -9.54 3.58
N ALA A 24 -13.14 -10.10 2.47
CA ALA A 24 -14.50 -10.62 2.38
C ALA A 24 -14.75 -11.73 3.43
N SER A 25 -16.04 -12.02 3.69
CA SER A 25 -16.44 -13.02 4.68
C SER A 25 -16.12 -14.47 4.28
N LYS A 26 -15.88 -14.74 2.98
CA LYS A 26 -15.55 -16.07 2.46
C LYS A 26 -14.12 -16.13 1.95
N ASP A 27 -13.39 -17.15 2.39
CA ASP A 27 -12.05 -17.47 1.89
C ASP A 27 -12.11 -18.51 0.74
N PRO A 28 -11.22 -18.39 -0.27
CA PRO A 28 -10.35 -17.24 -0.52
C PRO A 28 -11.18 -16.01 -0.90
N ASN A 29 -10.91 -14.87 -0.28
CA ASN A 29 -11.53 -13.62 -0.70
C ASN A 29 -10.93 -13.19 -2.05
N ALA A 30 -11.71 -12.45 -2.84
CA ALA A 30 -11.22 -11.85 -4.07
C ALA A 30 -9.98 -10.99 -3.76
N THR A 31 -8.85 -11.34 -4.35
CA THR A 31 -7.58 -10.62 -4.18
C THR A 31 -6.93 -10.59 -5.54
N TRP A 32 -6.73 -9.40 -6.09
CA TRP A 32 -6.22 -9.23 -7.43
C TRP A 32 -4.74 -8.89 -7.39
N LEU A 33 -3.99 -9.49 -8.31
CA LEU A 33 -2.56 -9.27 -8.49
C LEU A 33 -2.32 -8.73 -9.89
N SER A 34 -1.64 -7.58 -9.96
CA SER A 34 -1.05 -7.04 -11.18
C SER A 34 0.47 -7.17 -11.12
N LEU A 35 1.09 -7.65 -12.20
CA LEU A 35 2.55 -7.71 -12.35
C LEU A 35 3.00 -6.95 -13.58
N GLY A 36 4.13 -6.26 -13.45
CA GLY A 36 4.77 -5.58 -14.56
C GLY A 36 6.25 -5.36 -14.33
N THR A 37 6.92 -4.96 -15.40
CA THR A 37 8.35 -4.68 -15.40
C THR A 37 8.56 -3.20 -15.65
N LEU A 38 9.29 -2.54 -14.76
CA LEU A 38 9.74 -1.17 -14.91
C LEU A 38 11.13 -1.17 -15.56
N SER A 39 11.22 -0.56 -16.74
CA SER A 39 12.45 -0.45 -17.54
C SER A 39 12.56 0.94 -18.17
N LYS A 40 13.60 1.18 -18.96
CA LYS A 40 13.69 2.38 -19.81
C LYS A 40 13.44 2.00 -21.26
N ASP A 41 12.69 2.84 -21.97
CA ASP A 41 12.52 2.67 -23.42
C ASP A 41 13.77 3.12 -24.19
N SER A 42 13.74 3.02 -25.53
CA SER A 42 14.87 3.41 -26.40
C SER A 42 15.27 4.89 -26.31
N LYS A 43 14.44 5.72 -25.68
CA LYS A 43 14.72 7.15 -25.42
C LYS A 43 15.12 7.42 -23.97
N GLY A 44 15.29 6.37 -23.16
CA GLY A 44 15.61 6.47 -21.74
C GLY A 44 14.41 6.79 -20.85
N LEU A 45 13.17 6.78 -21.39
CA LEU A 45 11.96 7.12 -20.63
C LEU A 45 11.55 5.93 -19.75
N PRO A 46 11.37 6.11 -18.43
CA PRO A 46 10.82 5.08 -17.56
C PRO A 46 9.48 4.55 -18.10
N THR A 47 9.40 3.25 -18.30
CA THR A 47 8.24 2.56 -18.84
C THR A 47 7.87 1.39 -17.92
N LEU A 48 6.66 1.42 -17.38
CA LEU A 48 6.07 0.30 -16.67
C LEU A 48 5.21 -0.52 -17.66
N GLY A 49 5.66 -1.73 -17.99
CA GLY A 49 4.93 -2.67 -18.84
C GLY A 49 4.14 -3.67 -18.01
N LEU A 50 2.82 -3.54 -17.96
CA LEU A 50 1.93 -4.47 -17.27
C LEU A 50 1.77 -5.74 -18.11
N GLY A 51 2.26 -6.85 -17.57
CA GLY A 51 2.34 -8.14 -18.24
C GLY A 51 1.22 -9.11 -17.86
N HIS A 52 0.64 -8.92 -16.67
CA HIS A 52 -0.28 -9.88 -16.03
C HIS A 52 -1.24 -9.18 -15.06
N ILE A 53 -2.50 -9.60 -15.04
CA ILE A 53 -3.53 -9.21 -14.06
C ILE A 53 -4.43 -10.42 -13.82
N GLU A 54 -4.58 -10.86 -12.57
CA GLU A 54 -5.46 -11.98 -12.24
C GLU A 54 -6.06 -11.89 -10.83
N ASN A 55 -7.24 -12.48 -10.64
CA ASN A 55 -7.76 -12.76 -9.31
C ASN A 55 -7.04 -13.99 -8.74
N THR A 56 -6.02 -13.73 -7.93
CA THR A 56 -5.17 -14.76 -7.32
C THR A 56 -5.86 -15.42 -6.11
N GLY A 57 -6.72 -14.67 -5.42
CA GLY A 57 -7.32 -15.05 -4.16
C GLY A 57 -6.35 -14.93 -2.98
N SER A 58 -6.87 -14.58 -1.79
CA SER A 58 -6.04 -14.27 -0.62
C SER A 58 -5.10 -15.38 -0.18
N ILE A 59 -5.50 -16.65 -0.35
CA ILE A 59 -4.69 -17.81 0.06
C ILE A 59 -3.42 -17.96 -0.79
N LYS A 60 -3.44 -17.55 -2.06
CA LYS A 60 -2.33 -17.77 -3.00
C LYS A 60 -1.46 -16.54 -3.20
N ILE A 61 -1.86 -15.38 -2.68
CA ILE A 61 -1.23 -14.10 -3.01
C ILE A 61 0.23 -14.05 -2.60
N ALA A 62 0.57 -14.53 -1.39
CA ALA A 62 1.94 -14.57 -0.92
C ALA A 62 2.79 -15.49 -1.80
N ALA A 63 2.36 -16.75 -2.00
CA ALA A 63 3.05 -17.69 -2.88
C ALA A 63 3.27 -17.14 -4.31
N SER A 64 2.28 -16.44 -4.87
CA SER A 64 2.40 -15.78 -6.18
C SER A 64 3.45 -14.65 -6.15
N LEU A 65 3.48 -13.81 -5.11
CA LEU A 65 4.50 -12.77 -4.97
C LEU A 65 5.89 -13.39 -4.79
N LEU A 66 6.05 -14.38 -3.93
CA LEU A 66 7.33 -15.06 -3.68
C LEU A 66 7.88 -15.78 -4.90
N LYS A 67 6.99 -16.30 -5.77
CA LYS A 67 7.37 -16.90 -7.06
C LYS A 67 7.90 -15.85 -8.02
N ASN A 68 7.22 -14.71 -8.16
CA ASN A 68 7.58 -13.66 -9.13
C ASN A 68 8.69 -12.72 -8.63
N LYS A 69 8.91 -12.67 -7.30
CA LYS A 69 9.96 -11.88 -6.64
C LYS A 69 9.99 -10.40 -7.05
N PRO A 70 8.86 -9.68 -7.10
CA PRO A 70 8.87 -8.25 -7.36
C PRO A 70 9.74 -7.54 -6.32
N ILE A 71 10.52 -6.55 -6.78
CA ILE A 71 11.35 -5.70 -5.92
C ILE A 71 10.49 -4.60 -5.29
N SER A 72 9.39 -4.21 -5.94
CA SER A 72 8.48 -3.18 -5.44
C SER A 72 7.04 -3.66 -5.46
N VAL A 73 6.37 -3.62 -4.32
CA VAL A 73 5.01 -4.16 -4.16
C VAL A 73 4.10 -3.11 -3.52
N GLY A 74 2.99 -2.79 -4.17
CA GLY A 74 1.94 -1.94 -3.61
C GLY A 74 0.76 -2.78 -3.13
N PHE A 75 0.36 -2.61 -1.87
CA PHE A 75 -0.81 -3.29 -1.28
C PHE A 75 -1.91 -2.28 -0.96
N ASP A 76 -3.13 -2.52 -1.43
CA ASP A 76 -4.32 -1.74 -1.08
C ASP A 76 -5.01 -2.33 0.16
N PHE A 77 -4.39 -2.12 1.32
CA PHE A 77 -5.01 -2.30 2.63
C PHE A 77 -4.22 -1.57 3.72
N PRO A 78 -4.84 -1.24 4.87
CA PRO A 78 -4.11 -0.60 5.97
C PRO A 78 -3.11 -1.53 6.64
N PHE A 79 -1.86 -1.11 6.76
CA PHE A 79 -0.81 -1.94 7.37
C PHE A 79 -0.88 -1.97 8.90
N SER A 80 -1.54 -0.99 9.53
CA SER A 80 -1.64 -0.91 10.99
C SER A 80 -2.88 -0.12 11.41
N THR A 81 -3.01 0.15 12.71
CA THR A 81 -4.13 0.85 13.35
C THR A 81 -3.68 2.20 13.92
N PRO A 82 -4.61 3.11 14.29
CA PRO A 82 -4.25 4.37 14.93
C PRO A 82 -3.50 4.17 16.26
N LYS A 83 -2.50 5.00 16.55
CA LYS A 83 -1.60 4.92 17.71
C LYS A 83 -2.35 4.89 19.03
N ILE A 84 -3.45 5.64 19.13
CA ILE A 84 -4.32 5.62 20.32
C ILE A 84 -4.95 4.24 20.54
N PHE A 85 -5.31 3.53 19.48
CA PHE A 85 -5.81 2.16 19.58
C PHE A 85 -4.69 1.17 19.83
N GLN A 86 -3.50 1.35 19.24
CA GLN A 86 -2.33 0.52 19.54
C GLN A 86 -1.98 0.56 21.04
N ALA A 87 -2.02 1.76 21.66
CA ALA A 87 -1.81 1.91 23.09
C ALA A 87 -2.90 1.21 23.93
N TYR A 88 -4.16 1.31 23.50
CA TYR A 88 -5.28 0.62 24.14
C TYR A 88 -5.14 -0.90 24.04
N LEU A 89 -4.75 -1.40 22.86
CA LEU A 89 -4.51 -2.80 22.58
C LEU A 89 -3.45 -3.37 23.53
N ALA A 90 -2.30 -2.69 23.66
CA ALA A 90 -1.23 -3.09 24.57
C ALA A 90 -1.67 -3.15 26.05
N GLN A 91 -2.56 -2.25 26.48
CA GLN A 91 -3.08 -2.23 27.86
C GLN A 91 -4.11 -3.34 28.13
N ASN A 92 -4.88 -3.73 27.11
CA ASN A 92 -5.97 -4.70 27.25
C ASN A 92 -5.58 -6.12 26.80
N SER A 93 -4.32 -6.31 26.43
CA SER A 93 -3.68 -7.61 26.24
C SER A 93 -3.43 -8.26 27.61
N SER A 94 -4.40 -9.01 28.16
CA SER A 94 -4.36 -9.51 29.56
C SER A 94 -3.24 -10.53 29.89
N PRO A 95 -2.89 -10.72 31.19
CA PRO A 95 -1.67 -11.39 31.69
C PRO A 95 -1.79 -12.92 31.95
N ASN A 96 -2.88 -13.58 31.54
CA ASN A 96 -3.23 -14.94 32.01
C ASN A 96 -2.86 -16.11 31.08
N THR A 97 -2.02 -15.88 30.07
CA THR A 97 -1.39 -16.97 29.32
C THR A 97 -0.02 -17.21 29.90
N SER A 98 0.20 -18.40 30.46
CA SER A 98 1.50 -18.94 30.84
C SER A 98 2.56 -18.46 29.85
N GLN A 99 3.55 -17.74 30.36
CA GLN A 99 4.61 -17.04 29.62
C GLN A 99 5.16 -17.89 28.48
N THR A 100 4.60 -17.73 27.29
CA THR A 100 5.19 -18.17 26.04
C THR A 100 5.86 -16.96 25.39
N SER A 101 6.88 -17.24 24.59
CA SER A 101 7.81 -16.32 23.91
C SER A 101 7.17 -15.09 23.23
N ALA A 102 5.85 -15.10 22.98
CA ALA A 102 5.10 -13.96 22.45
C ALA A 102 5.05 -12.73 23.39
N GLN A 103 5.00 -12.92 24.72
CA GLN A 103 4.94 -11.79 25.66
C GLN A 103 6.31 -11.15 25.96
N GLN A 104 7.41 -11.88 25.80
CA GLN A 104 8.76 -11.30 25.89
C GLN A 104 9.03 -10.31 24.75
N ALA A 105 8.37 -10.49 23.60
CA ALA A 105 8.39 -9.50 22.52
C ALA A 105 7.63 -8.21 22.86
N ILE A 106 6.69 -8.26 23.83
CA ILE A 106 5.84 -7.11 24.16
C ILE A 106 6.46 -6.21 25.26
N GLN A 107 7.27 -6.77 26.15
CA GLN A 107 7.94 -6.04 27.25
C GLN A 107 9.36 -5.58 26.93
N ALA A 108 9.90 -5.90 25.75
CA ALA A 108 11.20 -5.39 25.32
C ALA A 108 11.14 -3.87 25.12
N PRO A 109 12.16 -3.10 25.56
CA PRO A 109 12.16 -1.65 25.47
C PRO A 109 12.14 -1.21 24.00
N ALA A 110 11.02 -0.65 23.53
CA ALA A 110 10.83 0.35 22.46
C ALA A 110 11.85 0.40 21.29
N LYS A 111 12.43 -0.73 20.90
CA LYS A 111 13.44 -0.83 19.84
C LYS A 111 12.93 -1.53 18.59
N GLU A 112 11.77 -2.19 18.64
CA GLU A 112 11.16 -2.81 17.46
C GLU A 112 9.96 -1.99 16.97
N LYS A 113 10.14 -1.30 15.85
CA LYS A 113 9.16 -0.42 15.19
C LYS A 113 7.97 -1.19 14.56
N THR A 114 7.87 -2.50 14.76
CA THR A 114 6.90 -3.44 14.14
C THR A 114 5.96 -4.12 15.15
N GLN A 115 5.99 -3.70 16.43
CA GLN A 115 5.34 -4.41 17.54
C GLN A 115 3.81 -4.50 17.45
N SER A 116 3.12 -3.46 16.97
CA SER A 116 1.66 -3.45 16.87
C SER A 116 1.14 -4.35 15.75
N GLN A 117 1.83 -4.40 14.60
CA GLN A 117 1.49 -5.30 13.50
C GLN A 117 1.67 -6.77 13.88
N ARG A 118 2.79 -7.09 14.52
CA ARG A 118 3.07 -8.44 15.04
C ARG A 118 2.03 -8.86 16.06
N TYR A 119 1.61 -7.97 16.95
CA TYR A 119 0.58 -8.29 17.94
C TYR A 119 -0.79 -8.53 17.31
N ILE A 120 -1.21 -7.68 16.35
CA ILE A 120 -2.50 -7.85 15.64
C ILE A 120 -2.58 -9.24 15.00
N HIS A 121 -1.50 -9.71 14.36
CA HIS A 121 -1.47 -11.04 13.75
C HIS A 121 -1.55 -12.18 14.78
N GLN A 122 -0.98 -12.00 15.97
CA GLN A 122 -0.84 -13.05 16.99
C GLN A 122 -2.13 -13.35 17.77
N ILE A 123 -3.11 -12.44 17.74
CA ILE A 123 -4.39 -12.65 18.41
C ILE A 123 -5.46 -13.13 17.43
N SER A 124 -6.47 -13.83 17.93
CA SER A 124 -7.62 -14.21 17.10
C SER A 124 -8.39 -12.97 16.66
N PHE A 125 -9.05 -13.06 15.50
CA PHE A 125 -9.86 -11.96 14.99
C PHE A 125 -11.01 -11.60 15.94
N GLU A 126 -11.61 -12.60 16.59
CA GLU A 126 -12.68 -12.41 17.59
C GLU A 126 -12.16 -11.58 18.78
N HIS A 127 -10.97 -11.90 19.28
CA HIS A 127 -10.37 -11.15 20.38
C HIS A 127 -10.04 -9.71 19.98
N LEU A 128 -9.55 -9.49 18.74
CA LEU A 128 -9.32 -8.16 18.20
C LEU A 128 -10.63 -7.36 18.09
N VAL A 129 -11.72 -8.00 17.66
CA VAL A 129 -13.07 -7.40 17.59
C VAL A 129 -13.54 -6.99 18.99
N ASP A 130 -13.41 -7.87 19.99
CA ASP A 130 -13.80 -7.57 21.38
C ASP A 130 -13.07 -6.33 21.91
N ILE A 131 -11.75 -6.25 21.72
CA ILE A 131 -10.95 -5.09 22.14
C ILE A 131 -11.36 -3.83 21.38
N ALA A 132 -11.60 -3.95 20.06
CA ALA A 132 -12.05 -2.82 19.24
C ALA A 132 -13.43 -2.31 19.66
N ASP A 133 -14.36 -3.19 20.03
CA ASP A 133 -15.70 -2.81 20.49
C ASP A 133 -15.68 -2.15 21.87
N LEU A 134 -14.82 -2.63 22.78
CA LEU A 134 -14.56 -1.95 24.05
C LEU A 134 -14.00 -0.54 23.81
N PHE A 135 -12.98 -0.41 22.97
CA PHE A 135 -12.39 0.89 22.62
C PHE A 135 -13.41 1.86 22.01
N ARG A 136 -14.27 1.36 21.10
CA ARG A 136 -15.33 2.17 20.47
C ARG A 136 -16.36 2.64 21.49
N THR A 137 -16.79 1.74 22.39
CA THR A 137 -17.75 2.03 23.46
C THR A 137 -17.21 3.13 24.37
N GLU A 138 -15.96 3.01 24.82
CA GLU A 138 -15.30 4.03 25.64
C GLU A 138 -15.12 5.35 24.90
N SER A 139 -14.67 5.30 23.65
CA SER A 139 -14.50 6.48 22.81
C SER A 139 -15.82 7.24 22.62
N LYS A 140 -16.91 6.51 22.37
CA LYS A 140 -18.26 7.08 22.26
C LYS A 140 -18.73 7.71 23.58
N ARG A 141 -18.47 7.06 24.72
CA ARG A 141 -18.77 7.62 26.06
C ARG A 141 -18.03 8.94 26.31
N LEU A 142 -16.84 9.09 25.76
CA LEU A 142 -16.01 10.30 25.85
C LEU A 142 -16.28 11.31 24.74
N GLY A 143 -17.28 11.09 23.87
CA GLY A 143 -17.61 12.00 22.76
C GLY A 143 -16.54 12.05 21.65
N ARG A 144 -15.66 11.05 21.56
CA ARG A 144 -14.60 11.00 20.57
C ARG A 144 -15.12 10.42 19.25
N LYS A 145 -14.60 10.95 18.13
CA LYS A 145 -14.81 10.37 16.80
C LYS A 145 -13.96 9.12 16.60
N GLU A 146 -14.31 8.30 15.62
CA GLU A 146 -13.45 7.20 15.16
C GLU A 146 -12.06 7.77 14.81
N PRO A 147 -10.98 7.28 15.42
CA PRO A 147 -9.64 7.79 15.15
C PRO A 147 -9.19 7.32 13.76
N LEU A 148 -8.53 8.22 13.06
CA LEU A 148 -7.78 7.93 11.83
C LEU A 148 -6.31 7.76 12.20
N ARG A 149 -5.56 7.01 11.39
CA ARG A 149 -4.11 7.19 11.39
C ARG A 149 -3.80 8.57 10.85
N LEU A 150 -2.67 9.12 11.23
CA LEU A 150 -2.15 10.39 10.74
C LEU A 150 -2.16 10.39 9.21
N THR A 151 -1.62 9.37 8.55
CA THR A 151 -1.55 9.34 7.09
C THR A 151 -2.91 9.20 6.41
N ASP A 152 -3.89 8.53 7.04
CA ASP A 152 -5.28 8.47 6.54
C ASP A 152 -5.89 9.87 6.44
N SER A 153 -5.53 10.74 7.38
CA SER A 153 -6.04 12.12 7.45
C SER A 153 -5.35 13.08 6.47
N LEU A 154 -4.12 12.76 6.06
CA LEU A 154 -3.26 13.59 5.20
C LEU A 154 -3.42 13.30 3.71
N VAL A 155 -3.85 12.09 3.35
CA VAL A 155 -4.15 11.76 1.96
C VAL A 155 -5.45 12.42 1.49
N SER A 156 -5.55 12.62 0.17
CA SER A 156 -6.76 13.14 -0.47
C SER A 156 -7.19 12.18 -1.58
N PRO A 157 -8.42 11.64 -1.56
CA PRO A 157 -9.40 11.72 -0.46
C PRO A 157 -8.86 11.10 0.84
N LYS A 158 -9.47 11.44 1.98
CA LYS A 158 -9.12 10.82 3.26
C LYS A 158 -9.39 9.32 3.20
N ALA A 159 -8.48 8.52 3.72
CA ALA A 159 -8.69 7.08 3.83
C ALA A 159 -9.66 6.76 4.98
N ALA A 160 -10.30 5.60 4.90
CA ALA A 160 -11.11 5.08 5.99
C ALA A 160 -10.22 4.60 7.14
N SER A 161 -10.71 4.70 8.37
CA SER A 161 -9.98 4.17 9.53
C SER A 161 -9.79 2.66 9.39
N PRO A 162 -8.65 2.10 9.83
CA PRO A 162 -8.49 0.67 10.08
C PRO A 162 -9.53 0.12 11.07
N LEU A 163 -10.10 0.98 11.93
CA LEU A 163 -11.16 0.61 12.87
C LEU A 163 -12.57 0.71 12.29
N HIS A 164 -12.69 1.13 11.03
CA HIS A 164 -13.98 1.29 10.37
C HIS A 164 -14.67 -0.07 10.22
N LEU A 165 -15.87 -0.17 10.77
CA LEU A 165 -16.66 -1.40 10.75
C LEU A 165 -17.52 -1.55 9.50
N ILE A 166 -17.91 -0.43 8.91
CA ILE A 166 -18.90 -0.43 7.83
C ILE A 166 -18.19 -0.72 6.52
N ASN A 167 -18.76 -1.65 5.74
CA ASN A 167 -18.26 -2.14 4.46
C ASN A 167 -17.41 -1.09 3.67
N PRO A 168 -16.12 -1.37 3.41
CA PRO A 168 -15.40 -2.62 3.73
C PRO A 168 -15.04 -2.78 5.22
N GLY A 169 -14.97 -4.02 5.69
CA GLY A 169 -14.54 -4.34 7.05
C GLY A 169 -13.03 -4.14 7.23
N MET A 170 -12.61 -2.89 7.48
CA MET A 170 -11.19 -2.49 7.52
C MET A 170 -10.39 -3.19 8.61
N LEU A 171 -11.02 -3.48 9.75
CA LEU A 171 -10.36 -4.17 10.86
C LEU A 171 -9.97 -5.59 10.48
N LYS A 172 -10.86 -6.32 9.79
CA LYS A 172 -10.58 -7.68 9.29
C LYS A 172 -9.46 -7.66 8.27
N MET A 173 -9.48 -6.67 7.38
CA MET A 173 -8.46 -6.49 6.35
C MET A 173 -7.09 -6.19 6.95
N THR A 174 -7.04 -5.33 7.96
CA THR A 174 -5.81 -5.04 8.70
C THR A 174 -5.29 -6.29 9.41
N TRP A 175 -6.18 -7.10 10.00
CA TRP A 175 -5.82 -8.35 10.67
C TRP A 175 -5.29 -9.41 9.69
N GLN A 176 -6.03 -9.75 8.64
CA GLN A 176 -5.57 -10.73 7.64
C GLN A 176 -4.32 -10.23 6.90
N GLY A 177 -4.28 -8.94 6.56
CA GLY A 177 -3.15 -8.29 5.92
C GLY A 177 -1.88 -8.36 6.78
N SER A 178 -1.98 -8.28 8.11
CA SER A 178 -0.81 -8.41 8.99
C SER A 178 -0.12 -9.78 8.87
N ALA A 179 -0.87 -10.86 8.64
CA ALA A 179 -0.31 -12.19 8.38
C ALA A 179 0.46 -12.21 7.05
N LEU A 180 -0.11 -11.62 6.01
CA LEU A 180 0.53 -11.48 4.70
C LEU A 180 1.81 -10.65 4.80
N LEU A 181 1.79 -9.52 5.53
CA LEU A 181 2.98 -8.70 5.74
C LEU A 181 4.09 -9.48 6.47
N GLN A 182 3.74 -10.27 7.49
CA GLN A 182 4.70 -11.13 8.19
C GLN A 182 5.31 -12.18 7.25
N GLU A 183 4.49 -12.85 6.42
CA GLU A 183 4.98 -13.82 5.44
C GLU A 183 5.93 -13.20 4.41
N MET A 184 5.63 -11.98 3.95
CA MET A 184 6.53 -11.24 3.07
C MET A 184 7.85 -10.90 3.79
N GLN A 185 7.78 -10.43 5.04
CA GLN A 185 8.94 -10.09 5.85
C GLN A 185 9.86 -11.30 6.10
N ASP A 186 9.28 -12.44 6.45
CA ASP A 186 9.99 -13.71 6.66
C ASP A 186 10.73 -14.19 5.39
N ASN A 187 10.31 -13.71 4.22
CA ASN A 187 10.90 -14.01 2.93
C ASN A 187 11.77 -12.87 2.36
N GLY A 188 12.22 -11.96 3.24
CA GLY A 188 13.22 -10.93 2.93
C GLY A 188 12.66 -9.70 2.22
N TYR A 189 11.37 -9.43 2.34
CA TYR A 189 10.79 -8.13 2.00
C TYR A 189 10.89 -7.18 3.19
N LEU A 190 11.13 -5.90 2.93
CA LEU A 190 11.02 -4.84 3.91
C LEU A 190 9.62 -4.25 3.84
N ILE A 191 8.97 -4.10 4.99
CA ILE A 191 7.64 -3.48 5.08
C ILE A 191 7.85 -2.00 5.42
N ALA A 192 7.59 -1.13 4.44
CA ALA A 192 7.78 0.29 4.61
C ALA A 192 6.54 0.92 5.27
N PRO A 193 6.70 1.85 6.23
CA PRO A 193 7.96 2.41 6.72
C PRO A 193 8.57 1.69 7.93
N PHE A 194 7.95 0.63 8.45
CA PHE A 194 8.33 0.02 9.72
C PHE A 194 9.78 -0.48 9.73
N ASP A 195 10.22 -1.09 8.63
CA ASP A 195 11.58 -1.62 8.48
C ASP A 195 12.56 -0.61 7.87
N THR A 196 12.06 0.32 7.06
CA THR A 196 12.90 1.25 6.28
C THR A 196 13.10 2.61 6.95
N GLY A 197 12.23 2.96 7.90
CA GLY A 197 12.13 4.32 8.41
C GLY A 197 11.88 5.31 7.28
N SER A 198 12.72 6.34 7.18
CA SER A 198 12.72 7.30 6.07
C SER A 198 13.65 6.95 4.91
N SER A 199 14.34 5.82 4.97
CA SER A 199 15.35 5.48 3.97
C SER A 199 14.69 4.82 2.76
N HIS A 200 15.01 5.33 1.57
CA HIS A 200 14.76 4.56 0.35
C HIS A 200 15.87 3.53 0.17
N CYS A 201 15.48 2.28 -0.07
CA CYS A 201 16.40 1.17 -0.20
C CYS A 201 16.38 0.63 -1.64
N PRO A 202 17.16 1.24 -2.56
CA PRO A 202 17.18 0.81 -3.95
C PRO A 202 17.65 -0.65 -4.03
N ASN A 203 17.08 -1.43 -4.93
CA ASN A 203 17.39 -2.85 -5.15
C ASN A 203 17.02 -3.79 -3.98
N GLN A 204 16.34 -3.31 -2.95
CA GLN A 204 15.74 -4.17 -1.93
C GLN A 204 14.28 -4.44 -2.25
N LYS A 205 13.80 -5.61 -1.84
CA LYS A 205 12.38 -5.95 -1.98
C LYS A 205 11.59 -5.17 -0.93
N VAL A 206 10.72 -4.27 -1.37
CA VAL A 206 9.96 -3.40 -0.46
C VAL A 206 8.47 -3.49 -0.74
N VAL A 207 7.70 -3.54 0.33
CA VAL A 207 6.23 -3.50 0.33
C VAL A 207 5.76 -2.14 0.84
N TYR A 208 4.88 -1.51 0.07
CA TYR A 208 4.30 -0.19 0.33
C TYR A 208 2.79 -0.31 0.49
N GLU A 209 2.24 0.39 1.47
CA GLU A 209 0.79 0.59 1.54
C GLU A 209 0.39 1.63 0.49
N THR A 210 -0.55 1.27 -0.36
CA THR A 210 -1.10 2.11 -1.42
C THR A 210 -2.57 2.37 -1.18
N TYR A 211 -3.08 3.47 -1.73
CA TYR A 211 -4.51 3.77 -1.69
C TYR A 211 -4.96 4.27 -3.07
N PRO A 212 -5.60 3.43 -3.90
CA PRO A 212 -5.88 3.71 -5.30
C PRO A 212 -6.60 5.03 -5.53
N SER A 213 -7.62 5.34 -4.74
CA SER A 213 -8.36 6.61 -4.86
C SER A 213 -7.47 7.84 -4.64
N ALA A 214 -6.52 7.79 -3.70
CA ALA A 214 -5.59 8.90 -3.49
C ALA A 214 -4.52 8.97 -4.59
N ILE A 215 -4.04 7.83 -5.07
CA ILE A 215 -3.12 7.76 -6.22
C ILE A 215 -3.78 8.37 -7.46
N LEU A 216 -5.01 7.97 -7.79
CA LEU A 216 -5.75 8.53 -8.93
C LEU A 216 -5.94 10.04 -8.80
N LYS A 217 -6.34 10.52 -7.61
CA LYS A 217 -6.52 11.96 -7.38
C LYS A 217 -5.21 12.74 -7.51
N ALA A 218 -4.11 12.20 -7.00
CA ALA A 218 -2.78 12.78 -7.16
C ALA A 218 -2.37 12.90 -8.63
N LEU A 219 -2.67 11.85 -9.40
CA LEU A 219 -2.42 11.77 -10.85
C LEU A 219 -3.44 12.54 -11.70
N LYS A 220 -4.38 13.26 -11.07
CA LYS A 220 -5.43 14.05 -11.74
C LYS A 220 -6.36 13.21 -12.62
N LEU A 221 -6.64 11.99 -12.18
CA LEU A 221 -7.58 11.07 -12.80
C LEU A 221 -8.89 10.98 -12.00
N PRO A 222 -9.98 10.48 -12.60
CA PRO A 222 -11.18 10.14 -11.84
C PRO A 222 -10.84 9.21 -10.68
N TYR A 223 -11.38 9.48 -9.50
CA TYR A 223 -11.05 8.73 -8.27
C TYR A 223 -12.29 8.33 -7.46
N GLN A 224 -13.48 8.66 -7.95
CA GLN A 224 -14.76 8.33 -7.32
C GLN A 224 -15.67 7.69 -8.35
N LYS A 225 -16.63 6.88 -7.89
CA LYS A 225 -17.70 6.27 -8.70
C LYS A 225 -17.24 5.32 -9.82
N TYR A 226 -15.96 4.97 -9.90
CA TYR A 226 -15.46 3.98 -10.85
C TYR A 226 -15.68 2.52 -10.38
N LYS A 227 -16.06 2.33 -9.12
CA LYS A 227 -16.41 1.02 -8.54
C LYS A 227 -17.87 0.68 -8.84
N GLY A 228 -18.13 -0.60 -9.10
CA GLY A 228 -19.47 -1.11 -9.42
C GLY A 228 -19.63 -1.66 -10.84
N LYS A 229 -20.82 -2.16 -11.14
CA LYS A 229 -21.12 -2.90 -12.38
C LYS A 229 -21.86 -2.10 -13.45
N ASP A 230 -22.23 -0.86 -13.16
CA ASP A 230 -22.95 -0.03 -14.12
C ASP A 230 -22.05 0.51 -15.24
N SER A 231 -22.68 0.99 -16.32
CA SER A 231 -21.97 1.51 -17.48
C SER A 231 -21.15 2.76 -17.17
N GLN A 232 -21.62 3.61 -16.26
CA GLN A 232 -20.91 4.83 -15.86
C GLN A 232 -19.60 4.50 -15.12
N ALA A 233 -19.62 3.52 -14.21
CA ALA A 233 -18.44 3.01 -13.54
C ALA A 233 -17.44 2.44 -14.56
N ARG A 234 -17.91 1.69 -15.56
CA ARG A 234 -17.06 1.17 -16.64
C ARG A 234 -16.46 2.26 -17.53
N GLU A 235 -17.22 3.31 -17.84
CA GLU A 235 -16.71 4.48 -18.57
C GLU A 235 -15.62 5.22 -17.78
N LEU A 236 -15.81 5.42 -16.48
CA LEU A 236 -14.80 6.02 -15.61
C LEU A 236 -13.54 5.16 -15.52
N ARG A 237 -13.68 3.82 -15.47
CA ARG A 237 -12.54 2.90 -15.56
C ARG A 237 -11.79 3.04 -16.89
N ALA A 238 -12.50 3.24 -18.00
CA ALA A 238 -11.88 3.49 -19.30
C ALA A 238 -11.11 4.81 -19.34
N GLU A 239 -11.67 5.88 -18.77
CA GLU A 239 -10.98 7.16 -18.61
C GLU A 239 -9.71 7.02 -17.75
N ILE A 240 -9.80 6.29 -16.63
CA ILE A 240 -8.64 5.99 -15.76
C ILE A 240 -7.56 5.23 -16.53
N VAL A 241 -7.89 4.11 -17.16
CA VAL A 241 -6.92 3.27 -17.89
C VAL A 241 -6.23 4.07 -19.00
N GLU A 242 -6.99 4.86 -19.75
CA GLU A 242 -6.44 5.70 -20.81
C GLU A 242 -5.56 6.81 -20.25
N GLY A 243 -6.00 7.48 -19.19
CA GLY A 243 -5.24 8.51 -18.49
C GLY A 243 -3.93 8.00 -17.91
N LEU A 244 -3.93 6.80 -17.31
CA LEU A 244 -2.73 6.14 -16.80
C LEU A 244 -1.68 5.89 -17.92
N THR A 245 -2.11 5.52 -19.13
CA THR A 245 -1.18 5.35 -20.27
C THR A 245 -0.58 6.66 -20.78
N LYS A 246 -1.22 7.79 -20.46
CA LYS A 246 -0.85 9.13 -20.91
C LYS A 246 -0.11 9.96 -19.86
N LEU A 247 0.19 9.42 -18.68
CA LEU A 247 0.85 10.15 -17.59
C LEU A 247 2.10 10.92 -18.03
N HIS A 248 2.97 10.31 -18.83
CA HIS A 248 4.17 10.94 -19.41
C HIS A 248 3.92 12.20 -20.27
N THR A 249 2.69 12.45 -20.71
CA THR A 249 2.31 13.61 -21.53
C THR A 249 1.58 14.70 -20.74
N VAL A 250 1.25 14.45 -19.47
CA VAL A 250 0.50 15.38 -18.63
C VAL A 250 1.43 16.51 -18.16
N LYS A 251 1.25 17.73 -18.69
CA LYS A 251 2.09 18.90 -18.37
C LYS A 251 2.23 19.16 -16.86
N ARG A 252 1.15 18.97 -16.09
CA ARG A 252 1.14 19.17 -14.62
C ARG A 252 1.85 18.07 -13.83
N LEU A 253 2.25 16.98 -14.49
CA LEU A 253 3.01 15.86 -13.94
C LEU A 253 4.30 15.63 -14.75
N ASN A 254 4.87 16.70 -15.33
CA ASN A 254 6.07 16.61 -16.15
C ASN A 254 7.28 15.96 -15.44
N TRP A 255 7.33 16.06 -14.12
CA TRP A 255 8.34 15.40 -13.29
C TRP A 255 8.24 13.87 -13.31
N LEU A 256 7.05 13.31 -13.55
CA LEU A 256 6.81 11.88 -13.41
C LEU A 256 7.44 11.09 -14.55
N GLY A 257 7.36 11.60 -15.79
CA GLY A 257 8.02 10.98 -16.94
C GLY A 257 7.76 9.47 -17.13
N LEU A 258 6.67 8.94 -16.56
CA LEU A 258 6.39 7.50 -16.54
C LEU A 258 5.40 7.15 -17.65
N LYS A 259 5.82 6.25 -18.53
CA LYS A 259 4.96 5.67 -19.55
C LYS A 259 4.39 4.35 -19.03
N LEU A 260 3.08 4.19 -19.10
CA LEU A 260 2.42 2.93 -18.78
C LEU A 260 2.01 2.20 -20.06
N VAL A 261 2.41 0.94 -20.19
CA VAL A 261 2.02 0.07 -21.31
C VAL A 261 1.19 -1.07 -20.76
N ILE A 262 -0.10 -1.09 -21.12
CA ILE A 262 -1.06 -2.12 -20.72
C ILE A 262 -1.50 -2.88 -21.98
N LYS A 263 -1.30 -4.20 -22.00
CA LYS A 263 -1.74 -5.08 -23.09
C LYS A 263 -3.27 -4.98 -23.27
N PRO A 264 -3.81 -5.04 -24.51
CA PRO A 264 -5.25 -4.91 -24.75
C PRO A 264 -6.13 -5.86 -23.93
N SER A 265 -5.71 -7.12 -23.77
CA SER A 265 -6.44 -8.10 -22.94
C SER A 265 -6.53 -7.68 -21.47
N LEU A 266 -5.44 -7.13 -20.92
CA LEU A 266 -5.39 -6.66 -19.54
C LEU A 266 -6.19 -5.38 -19.32
N ARG A 267 -6.29 -4.52 -20.35
CA ARG A 267 -7.19 -3.36 -20.32
C ARG A 267 -8.62 -3.85 -20.09
N THR A 268 -9.09 -4.81 -20.88
CA THR A 268 -10.45 -5.38 -20.72
C THR A 268 -10.69 -5.89 -19.30
N VAL A 269 -9.73 -6.62 -18.72
CA VAL A 269 -9.82 -7.10 -17.33
C VAL A 269 -10.01 -5.94 -16.34
N ALA A 270 -9.21 -4.88 -16.45
CA ALA A 270 -9.33 -3.69 -15.60
C ALA A 270 -10.63 -2.88 -15.83
N LEU A 271 -11.20 -2.93 -17.05
CA LEU A 271 -12.48 -2.29 -17.35
C LEU A 271 -13.67 -3.08 -16.80
N ASP A 272 -13.54 -4.39 -16.65
CA ASP A 272 -14.64 -5.26 -16.27
C ASP A 272 -14.70 -5.49 -14.75
N ASP A 273 -13.57 -5.43 -14.02
CA ASP A 273 -13.51 -5.55 -12.55
C ASP A 273 -12.76 -4.38 -11.89
N ASP A 274 -13.38 -3.69 -10.91
CA ASP A 274 -12.78 -2.55 -10.23
C ASP A 274 -11.63 -2.94 -9.29
N ASN A 275 -11.65 -4.15 -8.72
CA ASN A 275 -10.55 -4.67 -7.90
C ASN A 275 -9.32 -4.99 -8.77
N ALA A 276 -9.56 -5.46 -10.00
CA ALA A 276 -8.49 -5.62 -10.98
C ALA A 276 -7.82 -4.28 -11.31
N LEU A 277 -8.61 -3.23 -11.52
CA LEU A 277 -8.10 -1.88 -11.72
C LEU A 277 -7.34 -1.36 -10.50
N ASP A 278 -7.87 -1.55 -9.29
CA ASP A 278 -7.22 -1.14 -8.04
C ASP A 278 -5.85 -1.81 -7.86
N SER A 279 -5.71 -3.10 -8.20
CA SER A 279 -4.41 -3.78 -8.20
C SER A 279 -3.42 -3.17 -9.21
N LEU A 280 -3.90 -2.74 -10.39
CA LEU A 280 -3.08 -2.08 -11.40
C LEU A 280 -2.63 -0.68 -10.93
N ILE A 281 -3.52 0.05 -10.26
CA ILE A 281 -3.21 1.36 -9.68
C ILE A 281 -2.20 1.20 -8.55
N ALA A 282 -2.34 0.17 -7.71
CA ALA A 282 -1.38 -0.16 -6.66
C ALA A 282 0.01 -0.46 -7.26
N ALA A 283 0.08 -1.21 -8.36
CA ALA A 283 1.34 -1.48 -9.07
C ALA A 283 1.96 -0.20 -9.62
N THR A 284 1.12 0.69 -10.16
CA THR A 284 1.55 2.01 -10.63
C THR A 284 2.09 2.86 -9.48
N GLY A 285 1.41 2.87 -8.33
CA GLY A 285 1.87 3.55 -7.11
C GLY A 285 3.24 3.04 -6.65
N ALA A 286 3.41 1.71 -6.59
CA ALA A 286 4.69 1.08 -6.22
C ALA A 286 5.83 1.47 -7.19
N ALA A 287 5.56 1.47 -8.50
CA ALA A 287 6.54 1.92 -9.49
C ALA A 287 6.92 3.40 -9.30
N ILE A 288 5.94 4.28 -9.06
CA ILE A 288 6.19 5.71 -8.81
C ILE A 288 7.04 5.89 -7.55
N THR A 289 6.70 5.20 -6.45
CA THR A 289 7.48 5.23 -5.21
C THR A 289 8.93 4.78 -5.42
N SER A 290 9.16 3.80 -6.30
CA SER A 290 10.49 3.28 -6.59
C SER A 290 11.33 4.22 -7.46
N LEU A 291 10.68 4.96 -8.36
CA LEU A 291 11.35 5.93 -9.22
C LEU A 291 11.60 7.26 -8.51
N TYR A 292 10.65 7.70 -7.70
CA TYR A 292 10.60 9.04 -7.12
C TYR A 292 10.21 9.00 -5.64
N PRO A 293 11.02 8.34 -4.79
CA PRO A 293 10.72 8.24 -3.35
C PRO A 293 10.65 9.61 -2.66
N GLU A 294 11.31 10.63 -3.19
CA GLU A 294 11.25 12.01 -2.72
C GLU A 294 9.95 12.74 -3.11
N ARG A 295 9.10 12.12 -3.93
CA ARG A 295 7.86 12.71 -4.45
C ARG A 295 6.61 11.94 -4.09
N VAL A 296 6.71 11.10 -3.07
CA VAL A 296 5.55 10.41 -2.50
C VAL A 296 5.37 10.81 -1.04
N SER A 297 4.13 10.83 -0.59
CA SER A 297 3.82 10.98 0.83
C SER A 297 4.54 9.88 1.62
N PRO A 298 5.14 10.20 2.78
CA PRO A 298 4.99 11.43 3.53
C PRO A 298 6.22 12.36 3.42
N HIS A 299 6.87 12.49 2.26
CA HIS A 299 8.01 13.42 2.10
C HIS A 299 7.72 14.83 2.67
N ILE A 300 6.46 15.28 2.64
CA ILE A 300 6.01 16.52 3.30
C ILE A 300 6.19 16.52 4.84
N LEU A 301 5.96 15.39 5.53
CA LEU A 301 6.22 15.21 6.96
C LEU A 301 7.72 15.19 7.27
N LEU A 302 8.53 14.72 6.33
CA LEU A 302 9.98 14.63 6.46
C LEU A 302 10.70 15.95 6.18
N THR A 303 10.14 16.79 5.31
CA THR A 303 10.79 18.00 4.80
C THR A 303 10.20 19.31 5.33
N SER A 304 9.03 19.28 5.95
CA SER A 304 8.46 20.44 6.64
C SER A 304 8.89 20.45 8.12
N PRO A 305 9.66 21.46 8.59
CA PRO A 305 10.04 21.59 9.99
C PRO A 305 8.84 21.59 10.95
N GLU A 306 7.72 22.14 10.51
CA GLU A 306 6.46 22.21 11.27
C GLU A 306 5.86 20.83 11.52
N HIS A 307 6.04 19.88 10.60
CA HIS A 307 5.44 18.55 10.66
C HIS A 307 6.38 17.46 11.15
N ARG A 308 7.67 17.79 11.38
CA ARG A 308 8.69 16.81 11.81
C ARG A 308 8.34 16.10 13.11
N HIS A 309 7.62 16.76 14.02
CA HIS A 309 7.18 16.19 15.29
C HIS A 309 6.18 15.03 15.12
N LEU A 310 5.51 14.94 13.95
CA LEU A 310 4.54 13.90 13.62
C LEU A 310 5.19 12.64 13.04
N PHE A 311 6.50 12.66 12.77
CA PHE A 311 7.21 11.58 12.09
C PHE A 311 7.16 10.25 12.87
N GLU A 312 7.38 10.29 14.18
CA GLU A 312 7.33 9.10 15.03
C GLU A 312 5.93 8.47 15.10
N GLU A 313 4.88 9.30 15.01
CA GLU A 313 3.51 8.81 14.92
C GLU A 313 3.26 8.13 13.58
N ALA A 314 3.66 8.76 12.48
CA ALA A 314 3.55 8.19 11.14
C ALA A 314 4.30 6.85 11.02
N LEU A 315 5.50 6.74 11.60
CA LEU A 315 6.26 5.48 11.63
C LEU A 315 5.53 4.36 12.38
N ALA A 316 4.87 4.69 13.50
CA ALA A 316 4.15 3.70 14.30
C ALA A 316 2.84 3.24 13.65
N GLU A 317 2.19 4.10 12.87
CA GLU A 317 0.88 3.83 12.25
C GLU A 317 0.97 3.33 10.81
N GLY A 318 2.12 3.46 10.15
CA GLY A 318 2.32 3.14 8.74
C GLY A 318 2.03 4.32 7.81
N TRP A 319 2.42 4.18 6.53
CA TRP A 319 2.31 5.26 5.54
C TRP A 319 1.54 4.85 4.30
N ILE A 320 0.61 5.70 3.86
CA ILE A 320 0.02 5.58 2.52
C ILE A 320 0.94 6.30 1.52
N TYR A 321 1.56 5.52 0.64
CA TYR A 321 2.44 6.02 -0.41
C TYR A 321 1.60 6.51 -1.59
N VAL A 322 1.55 7.83 -1.76
CA VAL A 322 0.80 8.51 -2.81
C VAL A 322 1.70 9.54 -3.50
N PRO A 323 1.71 9.63 -4.84
CA PRO A 323 2.42 10.71 -5.53
C PRO A 323 1.95 12.07 -5.01
N TYR A 324 2.89 12.98 -4.75
CA TYR A 324 2.55 14.35 -4.39
C TYR A 324 3.02 15.28 -5.51
N PRO A 325 2.11 16.02 -6.18
CA PRO A 325 2.55 17.06 -7.09
C PRO A 325 3.30 18.12 -6.27
N LEU A 326 4.48 18.54 -6.71
CA LEU A 326 5.13 19.72 -6.15
C LEU A 326 4.09 20.83 -6.12
N ILE A 327 3.72 21.30 -4.92
CA ILE A 327 3.14 22.63 -4.83
C ILE A 327 4.31 23.55 -5.14
N ASP A 328 4.41 23.98 -6.40
CA ASP A 328 5.17 25.18 -6.72
C ASP A 328 4.47 26.32 -5.96
N LYS A 329 5.00 26.65 -4.78
CA LYS A 329 4.62 27.73 -3.85
C LYS A 329 3.42 27.42 -2.93
N LEU A 330 3.73 27.06 -1.68
CA LEU A 330 3.04 27.64 -0.52
C LEU A 330 3.71 28.98 -0.19
#